data_AF-A0A9P6UV71-F1
#
_entry.id   AF-A0A9P6UV71-F1
#
_cell.length_a   1.000
_cell.length_b   1.000
_cell.length_c   1.000
_cell.angle_alpha   90.00
_cell.angle_beta   90.00
_cell.angle_gamma   90.00
#
_symmetry.space_group_name_H-M   'P 1'
#
loop_
_entity.id
_entity.type
_entity.pdbx_description
1 polymer ?
#
loop_
_entity_poly.entity_id
_entity_poly.type
_entity_poly.pdbx_seq_one_letter_code
_entity_poly.pdbx_strand_id
1 'polypeptide(L)'
;VEDGVSEDEEDEDEKDEDDEDKEIEKVEGIPEFWLTALKTNPQFADIITEKDEEAMKHLVDIRMAYFEKPGFRLDFEFSPNDFFTNTILTKTYFYHDEPGYGGDFVYDHAEGTKIDWKEGKDLSVTVETKKQRHKGTNKTRVVKKTVPAETFFSFFSPPVAPEEDDEDEEEDEDIDERLEADYGLGEELKDSIIPRAVDWFTGKALQYQDNGDQYDDDFEYDDDEEEDDDDEDDDEDEDDDEQPAKDEKAPECKQQ
;
A
#
# COMPACT_ATOMS: atom_id res chain seq x y z
N VAL A 1 -40.13 52.65 -66.14
CA VAL A 1 -39.15 52.50 -65.04
C VAL A 1 -38.83 51.01 -65.02
N GLU A 2 -37.75 50.58 -65.68
CA GLU A 2 -36.37 50.59 -65.12
C GLU A 2 -36.37 49.76 -63.83
N ASP A 3 -35.67 48.63 -63.66
CA ASP A 3 -34.31 48.25 -64.06
C ASP A 3 -34.14 46.73 -63.81
N GLY A 4 -33.55 45.92 -64.70
CA GLY A 4 -32.18 45.35 -64.62
C GLY A 4 -32.29 43.80 -64.62
N VAL A 5 -31.81 43.00 -65.60
CA VAL A 5 -30.42 42.64 -65.99
C VAL A 5 -29.61 42.18 -64.76
N SER A 6 -28.95 41.03 -64.65
CA SER A 6 -28.34 39.97 -65.49
C SER A 6 -28.26 38.67 -64.64
N GLU A 7 -28.32 37.44 -65.17
CA GLU A 7 -27.23 36.63 -65.76
C GLU A 7 -25.96 36.48 -64.89
N ASP A 8 -25.41 35.25 -64.92
CA ASP A 8 -24.20 34.70 -64.27
C ASP A 8 -24.37 34.26 -62.79
N GLU A 9 -23.81 33.15 -62.29
CA GLU A 9 -22.75 32.26 -62.78
C GLU A 9 -22.82 30.94 -61.99
N GLU A 10 -22.25 29.88 -62.55
CA GLU A 10 -22.01 28.59 -61.89
C GLU A 10 -20.97 28.79 -60.77
N ASP A 11 -21.34 28.60 -59.50
CA ASP A 11 -20.37 28.55 -58.40
C ASP A 11 -20.08 27.08 -58.03
N GLU A 12 -18.84 26.68 -58.35
CA GLU A 12 -18.14 25.51 -57.84
C GLU A 12 -17.94 25.64 -56.33
N ASP A 13 -18.73 24.91 -55.52
CA ASP A 13 -18.37 24.67 -54.12
C ASP A 13 -17.41 23.46 -54.07
N GLU A 14 -16.10 23.75 -54.21
CA GLU A 14 -15.03 22.91 -53.68
C GLU A 14 -15.23 22.77 -52.16
N LYS A 15 -15.74 21.62 -51.73
CA LYS A 15 -15.59 21.18 -50.34
C LYS A 15 -14.27 20.45 -50.23
N ASP A 16 -13.27 21.18 -49.73
CA ASP A 16 -12.10 20.61 -49.07
C ASP A 16 -12.57 19.74 -47.90
N GLU A 17 -12.73 18.45 -48.14
CA GLU A 17 -12.74 17.43 -47.10
C GLU A 17 -11.28 17.16 -46.72
N ASP A 18 -10.74 18.00 -45.83
CA ASP A 18 -9.57 17.65 -45.02
C ASP A 18 -9.98 16.46 -44.12
N ASP A 19 -9.82 15.25 -44.66
CA ASP A 19 -9.73 14.01 -43.87
C ASP A 19 -8.45 14.11 -43.01
N GLU A 20 -8.55 14.80 -41.87
CA GLU A 20 -7.70 14.52 -40.72
C GLU A 20 -8.04 13.11 -40.24
N ASP A 21 -7.46 12.10 -40.89
CA ASP A 21 -7.22 10.78 -40.33
C ASP A 21 -6.34 10.92 -39.09
N LYS A 22 -6.94 11.39 -37.99
CA LYS A 22 -6.40 11.10 -36.66
C LYS A 22 -6.54 9.61 -36.51
N GLU A 23 -5.41 8.92 -36.66
CA GLU A 23 -5.24 7.55 -36.22
C GLU A 23 -5.77 7.47 -34.78
N ILE A 24 -7.03 7.04 -34.64
CA ILE A 24 -7.55 6.62 -33.35
C ILE A 24 -6.79 5.34 -33.10
N GLU A 25 -5.64 5.46 -32.43
CA GLU A 25 -4.93 4.31 -31.89
C GLU A 25 -5.97 3.44 -31.21
N LYS A 26 -6.06 2.18 -31.65
CA LYS A 26 -6.94 1.21 -31.00
C LYS A 26 -6.43 1.01 -29.58
N VAL A 27 -6.96 1.80 -28.66
CA VAL A 27 -6.72 1.64 -27.25
C VAL A 27 -7.49 0.39 -26.81
N GLU A 28 -6.76 -0.70 -26.58
CA GLU A 28 -7.32 -1.90 -25.96
C GLU A 28 -7.39 -1.70 -24.44
N GLY A 29 -8.62 -1.68 -23.89
CA GLY A 29 -8.85 -1.50 -22.45
C GLY A 29 -8.83 -0.05 -21.99
N ILE A 30 -8.53 0.16 -20.71
CA ILE A 30 -8.39 1.49 -20.09
C ILE A 30 -6.88 1.71 -19.85
N PRO A 31 -6.23 2.63 -20.59
CA PRO A 31 -4.82 2.94 -20.39
C PRO A 31 -4.54 3.36 -18.97
N GLU A 32 -3.37 2.97 -18.47
CA GLU A 32 -2.82 3.47 -17.20
C GLU A 32 -3.77 3.30 -16.01
N PHE A 33 -4.69 2.32 -16.08
CA PHE A 33 -5.72 2.11 -15.07
C PHE A 33 -5.12 1.96 -13.66
N TRP A 34 -4.20 1.02 -13.49
CA TRP A 34 -3.58 0.78 -12.18
C TRP A 34 -2.65 1.89 -11.75
N LEU A 35 -1.87 2.47 -12.68
CA LEU A 35 -1.03 3.63 -12.38
C LEU A 35 -1.89 4.80 -11.84
N THR A 36 -3.01 5.09 -12.50
CA THR A 36 -3.94 6.15 -12.09
C THR A 36 -4.59 5.82 -10.74
N ALA A 37 -5.05 4.59 -10.55
CA ALA A 37 -5.64 4.15 -9.28
C ALA A 37 -4.66 4.29 -8.11
N LEU A 38 -3.43 3.83 -8.28
CA LEU A 38 -2.36 3.94 -7.28
C LEU A 38 -2.00 5.40 -7.00
N LYS A 39 -1.81 6.24 -8.03
CA LYS A 39 -1.50 7.67 -7.83
C LYS A 39 -2.65 8.48 -7.21
N THR A 40 -3.86 7.95 -7.20
CA THR A 40 -4.99 8.59 -6.52
C THR A 40 -4.97 8.29 -5.02
N ASN A 41 -4.35 7.19 -4.61
CA ASN A 41 -4.12 6.88 -3.21
C ASN A 41 -2.96 7.72 -2.64
N PRO A 42 -3.12 8.44 -1.52
CA PRO A 42 -2.08 9.30 -0.97
C PRO A 42 -0.76 8.58 -0.66
N GLN A 43 -0.82 7.38 -0.07
CA GLN A 43 0.38 6.62 0.31
C GLN A 43 1.18 6.19 -0.92
N PHE A 44 0.48 5.74 -1.98
CA PHE A 44 1.13 5.34 -3.23
C PHE A 44 1.59 6.54 -4.07
N ALA A 45 0.89 7.66 -4.02
CA ALA A 45 1.27 8.88 -4.72
C ALA A 45 2.64 9.41 -4.26
N ASP A 46 2.95 9.28 -2.98
CA ASP A 46 4.21 9.76 -2.40
C ASP A 46 5.42 8.87 -2.77
N ILE A 47 5.20 7.57 -2.97
CA ILE A 47 6.27 6.61 -3.28
C ILE A 47 6.50 6.42 -4.80
N ILE A 48 5.49 6.66 -5.64
CA ILE A 48 5.60 6.53 -7.10
C ILE A 48 6.28 7.79 -7.65
N THR A 49 7.52 7.64 -8.11
CA THR A 49 8.26 8.75 -8.72
C THR A 49 7.94 8.90 -10.20
N GLU A 50 8.25 10.06 -10.78
CA GLU A 50 8.07 10.32 -12.23
C GLU A 50 8.79 9.28 -13.12
N LYS A 51 9.92 8.71 -12.65
CA LYS A 51 10.65 7.68 -13.38
C LYS A 51 9.94 6.32 -13.36
N ASP A 52 9.21 6.04 -12.30
CA ASP A 52 8.47 4.80 -12.13
C ASP A 52 7.25 4.76 -13.03
N GLU A 53 6.64 5.92 -13.33
CA GLU A 53 5.45 6.03 -14.17
C GLU A 53 5.62 5.33 -15.53
N GLU A 54 6.78 5.48 -16.18
CA GLU A 54 7.04 4.83 -17.46
C GLU A 54 6.97 3.30 -17.39
N ALA A 55 7.44 2.70 -16.29
CA ALA A 55 7.34 1.26 -16.06
C ALA A 55 5.93 0.86 -15.59
N MET A 56 5.30 1.68 -14.76
CA MET A 56 3.96 1.45 -14.20
C MET A 56 2.84 1.54 -15.24
N LYS A 57 3.04 2.25 -16.35
CA LYS A 57 2.12 2.21 -17.51
C LYS A 57 1.92 0.80 -18.06
N HIS A 58 2.90 -0.08 -17.84
CA HIS A 58 2.83 -1.48 -18.27
C HIS A 58 2.16 -2.40 -17.26
N LEU A 59 1.75 -1.90 -16.08
CA LEU A 59 1.02 -2.67 -15.06
C LEU A 59 -0.39 -2.98 -15.55
N VAL A 60 -0.65 -4.26 -15.77
CA VAL A 60 -1.89 -4.80 -16.34
C VAL A 60 -2.88 -5.18 -15.24
N ASP A 61 -2.39 -5.80 -14.17
CA ASP A 61 -3.24 -6.33 -13.10
C ASP A 61 -2.52 -6.35 -11.75
N ILE A 62 -3.28 -6.19 -10.67
CA ILE A 62 -2.83 -6.42 -9.30
C ILE A 62 -3.78 -7.41 -8.65
N ARG A 63 -3.28 -8.60 -8.33
CA ARG A 63 -4.06 -9.70 -7.78
C ARG A 63 -3.60 -10.03 -6.38
N MET A 64 -4.54 -10.42 -5.54
CA MET A 64 -4.25 -10.96 -4.22
C MET A 64 -4.57 -12.46 -4.19
N ALA A 65 -3.72 -13.24 -3.53
CA ALA A 65 -3.98 -14.63 -3.19
C ALA A 65 -3.56 -14.95 -1.76
N TYR A 66 -4.35 -15.81 -1.11
CA TYR A 66 -3.95 -16.49 0.12
C TYR A 66 -3.32 -17.85 -0.21
N PHE A 67 -2.48 -18.36 0.68
CA PHE A 67 -1.82 -19.66 0.54
C PHE A 67 -2.01 -20.50 1.81
N GLU A 68 -1.48 -21.73 1.81
CA GLU A 68 -1.68 -22.68 2.91
C GLU A 68 -1.03 -22.24 4.22
N LYS A 69 0.07 -21.50 4.14
CA LYS A 69 0.65 -20.81 5.30
C LYS A 69 -0.09 -19.50 5.59
N PRO A 70 -0.21 -19.08 6.87
CA PRO A 70 -0.75 -17.77 7.23
C PRO A 70 0.00 -16.64 6.51
N GLY A 71 -0.74 -15.80 5.80
CA GLY A 71 -0.18 -14.72 5.00
C GLY A 71 -0.98 -14.44 3.73
N PHE A 72 -0.55 -13.43 2.97
CA PHE A 72 -1.13 -13.10 1.68
C PHE A 72 -0.07 -12.65 0.69
N ARG A 73 -0.40 -12.77 -0.58
CA ARG A 73 0.48 -12.48 -1.71
C ARG A 73 -0.17 -11.49 -2.64
N LEU A 74 0.59 -10.50 -3.07
CA LEU A 74 0.25 -9.52 -4.08
C LEU A 74 1.05 -9.80 -5.36
N ASP A 75 0.35 -10.06 -6.45
CA ASP A 75 0.91 -10.34 -7.77
C ASP A 75 0.64 -9.17 -8.71
N PHE A 76 1.70 -8.48 -9.12
CA PHE A 76 1.67 -7.36 -10.06
C PHE A 76 2.03 -7.87 -11.44
N GLU A 77 1.07 -7.96 -12.35
CA GLU A 77 1.27 -8.43 -13.71
C GLU A 77 1.64 -7.27 -14.64
N PHE A 78 2.77 -7.40 -15.32
CA PHE A 78 3.24 -6.42 -16.29
C PHE A 78 3.20 -6.98 -17.70
N SER A 79 2.75 -6.15 -18.63
CA SER A 79 2.96 -6.37 -20.06
C SER A 79 4.46 -6.28 -20.40
N PRO A 80 4.92 -6.89 -21.51
CA PRO A 80 6.29 -6.73 -21.97
C PRO A 80 6.68 -5.24 -22.07
N ASN A 81 7.75 -4.86 -21.36
CA ASN A 81 8.17 -3.47 -21.20
C ASN A 81 9.69 -3.33 -21.35
N ASP A 82 10.19 -2.09 -21.39
CA ASP A 82 11.62 -1.79 -21.60
C ASP A 82 12.46 -1.75 -20.33
N PHE A 83 11.88 -2.04 -19.16
CA PHE A 83 12.54 -1.86 -17.86
C PHE A 83 13.08 -3.16 -17.29
N PHE A 84 12.27 -4.22 -17.30
CA PHE A 84 12.63 -5.52 -16.73
C PHE A 84 12.04 -6.66 -17.55
N THR A 85 12.49 -7.90 -17.29
CA THR A 85 12.00 -9.09 -18.00
C THR A 85 10.89 -9.84 -17.27
N ASN A 86 10.66 -9.55 -15.99
CA ASN A 86 9.61 -10.17 -15.19
C ASN A 86 8.23 -9.83 -15.76
N THR A 87 7.39 -10.86 -15.92
CA THR A 87 5.97 -10.67 -16.27
C THR A 87 5.10 -10.48 -15.05
N ILE A 88 5.53 -11.02 -13.90
CA ILE A 88 4.84 -10.87 -12.62
C ILE A 88 5.90 -10.51 -11.58
N LEU A 89 5.67 -9.42 -10.86
CA LEU A 89 6.40 -9.08 -9.64
C LEU A 89 5.50 -9.41 -8.45
N THR A 90 6.02 -10.23 -7.55
CA THR A 90 5.25 -10.73 -6.41
C THR A 90 5.81 -10.14 -5.12
N LYS A 91 4.93 -9.73 -4.21
CA LYS A 91 5.22 -9.40 -2.81
C LYS A 91 4.39 -10.31 -1.91
N THR A 92 5.04 -10.96 -0.95
CA THR A 92 4.41 -11.91 -0.04
C THR A 92 4.61 -11.45 1.39
N TYR A 93 3.55 -11.42 2.16
CA TYR A 93 3.56 -11.14 3.59
C TYR A 93 3.23 -12.42 4.35
N PHE A 94 4.07 -12.77 5.31
CA PHE A 94 3.88 -13.93 6.17
C PHE A 94 3.42 -13.49 7.55
N TYR A 95 2.47 -14.23 8.11
CA TYR A 95 2.05 -14.07 9.49
C TYR A 95 2.69 -15.16 10.35
N HIS A 96 2.90 -14.85 11.63
CA HIS A 96 3.24 -15.89 12.61
C HIS A 96 2.11 -16.92 12.74
N ASP A 97 2.50 -18.18 12.98
CA ASP A 97 1.55 -19.27 13.21
C ASP A 97 0.77 -19.11 14.52
N GLU A 98 1.40 -18.48 15.53
CA GLU A 98 0.76 -18.15 16.80
C GLU A 98 0.07 -16.79 16.70
N PRO A 99 -1.24 -16.69 17.03
CA PRO A 99 -1.93 -15.42 17.02
C PRO A 99 -1.37 -14.50 18.11
N GLY A 100 -1.39 -13.20 17.84
CA GLY A 100 -0.98 -12.18 18.78
C GLY A 100 -1.88 -12.13 20.02
N TYR A 101 -1.46 -11.34 21.01
CA TYR A 101 -2.26 -11.08 22.20
C TYR A 101 -3.55 -10.33 21.80
N GLY A 102 -4.65 -11.08 21.64
CA GLY A 102 -5.92 -10.56 21.11
C GLY A 102 -6.58 -11.45 20.06
N GLY A 103 -5.84 -12.40 19.49
CA GLY A 103 -6.33 -13.28 18.43
C GLY A 103 -6.07 -12.77 17.01
N ASP A 104 -5.44 -11.60 16.88
CA ASP A 104 -5.07 -10.99 15.60
C ASP A 104 -3.82 -11.64 14.98
N PHE A 105 -3.69 -11.52 13.66
CA PHE A 105 -2.49 -11.96 12.96
C PHE A 105 -1.35 -10.98 13.20
N VAL A 106 -0.15 -11.52 13.46
CA VAL A 106 1.08 -10.73 13.62
C VAL A 106 1.97 -10.98 12.41
N TYR A 107 2.51 -9.92 11.80
CA TYR A 107 3.47 -10.04 10.70
C TYR A 107 4.79 -10.64 11.19
N ASP A 108 5.33 -11.60 10.44
CA ASP A 108 6.62 -12.25 10.70
C ASP A 108 7.70 -11.62 9.81
N HIS A 109 7.56 -11.76 8.49
CA HIS A 109 8.44 -11.13 7.50
C HIS A 109 7.73 -10.94 6.17
N ALA A 110 8.37 -10.21 5.27
CA ALA A 110 7.95 -10.08 3.88
C ALA A 110 9.03 -10.58 2.90
N GLU A 111 8.58 -11.17 1.80
CA GLU A 111 9.44 -11.57 0.68
C GLU A 111 8.99 -10.87 -0.60
N GLY A 112 9.93 -10.26 -1.31
CA GLY A 112 9.69 -9.62 -2.59
C GLY A 112 10.42 -10.32 -3.74
N THR A 113 9.85 -10.19 -4.94
CA THR A 113 10.47 -10.72 -6.16
C THR A 113 11.63 -9.84 -6.58
N LYS A 114 12.80 -10.45 -6.77
CA LYS A 114 13.94 -9.77 -7.37
C LYS A 114 13.61 -9.35 -8.80
N ILE A 115 13.76 -8.06 -9.08
CA ILE A 115 13.52 -7.49 -10.41
C ILE A 115 14.73 -7.71 -11.32
N ASP A 116 14.48 -8.29 -12.48
CA ASP A 116 15.48 -8.54 -13.53
C ASP A 116 15.54 -7.33 -14.48
N TRP A 117 16.16 -6.25 -13.98
CA TRP A 117 16.33 -5.01 -14.72
C TRP A 117 17.13 -5.21 -16.02
N LYS A 118 16.64 -4.59 -17.09
CA LYS A 118 17.36 -4.45 -18.36
C LYS A 118 18.50 -3.45 -18.23
N GLU A 119 19.45 -3.53 -19.17
CA GLU A 119 20.67 -2.72 -19.12
C GLU A 119 20.37 -1.22 -19.06
N GLY A 120 20.82 -0.56 -18.00
CA GLY A 120 20.65 0.89 -17.80
C GLY A 120 19.24 1.34 -17.44
N LYS A 121 18.35 0.40 -17.08
CA LYS A 121 16.94 0.64 -16.76
C LYS A 121 16.59 0.35 -15.31
N ASP A 122 17.59 0.06 -14.48
CA ASP A 122 17.43 -0.12 -13.05
C ASP A 122 17.03 1.20 -12.39
N LEU A 123 15.77 1.25 -11.93
CA LEU A 123 15.19 2.42 -11.27
C LEU A 123 15.56 2.51 -9.79
N SER A 124 16.01 1.40 -9.19
CA SER A 124 16.42 1.35 -7.77
C SER A 124 17.74 2.06 -7.49
N VAL A 125 18.47 2.46 -8.55
CA VAL A 125 19.76 3.10 -8.42
C VAL A 125 19.94 4.29 -9.36
N THR A 126 20.67 5.29 -8.88
CA THR A 126 21.11 6.43 -9.69
C THR A 126 22.63 6.43 -9.84
N VAL A 127 23.12 6.73 -11.05
CA VAL A 127 24.57 6.74 -11.35
C VAL A 127 25.14 8.16 -11.21
N GLU A 128 25.80 8.42 -10.08
CA GLU A 128 26.58 9.64 -9.88
C GLU A 128 27.91 9.59 -10.63
N THR A 129 28.24 10.65 -11.38
CA THR A 129 29.49 10.72 -12.13
C THR A 129 30.46 11.71 -11.48
N LYS A 130 31.52 11.20 -10.83
CA LYS A 130 32.56 12.03 -10.20
C LYS A 130 33.83 12.08 -11.04
N LYS A 131 34.26 13.28 -11.41
CA LYS A 131 35.53 13.51 -12.11
C LYS A 131 36.67 13.48 -11.08
N GLN A 132 37.48 12.44 -11.12
CA GLN A 132 38.69 12.33 -10.30
C GLN A 132 39.90 12.82 -11.10
N ARG A 133 40.71 13.69 -10.50
CA ARG A 133 41.98 14.15 -11.08
C ARG A 133 43.13 13.54 -10.29
N HIS A 134 44.00 12.82 -10.98
CA HIS A 134 45.15 12.18 -10.35
C HIS A 134 46.17 13.26 -9.91
N LYS A 135 46.47 13.32 -8.61
CA LYS A 135 47.51 14.21 -8.06
C LYS A 135 48.88 13.72 -8.55
N GLY A 136 49.45 14.40 -9.55
CA GLY A 136 50.79 14.14 -10.10
C GLY A 136 50.85 14.12 -11.62
N THR A 137 49.93 13.40 -12.29
CA THR A 137 49.92 13.24 -13.76
C THR A 137 48.90 14.13 -14.46
N ASN A 138 48.10 14.88 -13.70
CA ASN A 138 47.05 15.77 -14.21
C ASN A 138 45.95 15.10 -15.05
N LYS A 139 45.98 13.79 -15.23
CA LYS A 139 44.97 13.01 -15.95
C LYS A 139 43.67 12.98 -15.15
N THR A 140 42.57 13.25 -15.83
CA THR A 140 41.22 13.20 -15.28
C THR A 140 40.58 11.88 -15.69
N ARG A 141 40.06 11.10 -14.73
CA ARG A 141 39.25 9.92 -14.97
C ARG A 141 37.83 10.21 -14.46
N VAL A 142 36.85 9.77 -15.22
CA VAL A 142 35.45 9.80 -14.81
C VAL A 142 35.16 8.49 -14.07
N VAL A 143 34.74 8.57 -12.82
CA VAL A 143 34.30 7.42 -12.01
C VAL A 143 32.80 7.51 -11.84
N LYS A 144 32.09 6.47 -12.28
CA LYS A 144 30.65 6.30 -12.04
C LYS A 144 30.49 5.58 -10.70
N LYS A 145 29.74 6.17 -9.77
CA LYS A 145 29.33 5.56 -8.50
C LYS A 145 27.81 5.38 -8.55
N THR A 146 27.35 4.18 -8.29
CA THR A 146 25.93 3.86 -8.16
C THR A 146 25.51 4.14 -6.71
N VAL A 147 24.40 4.85 -6.52
CA VAL A 147 23.77 5.12 -5.21
C VAL A 147 22.31 4.67 -5.24
N PRO A 148 21.74 4.20 -4.11
CA PRO A 148 20.31 3.92 -4.03
C PRO A 148 19.47 5.14 -4.43
N ALA A 149 18.35 4.90 -5.10
CA ALA A 149 17.40 5.93 -5.51
C ALA A 149 16.01 5.61 -4.94
N GLU A 150 15.23 6.66 -4.69
CA GLU A 150 13.82 6.51 -4.35
C GLU A 150 13.07 6.00 -5.58
N THR A 151 12.32 4.91 -5.39
CA THR A 151 11.51 4.26 -6.42
C THR A 151 10.44 3.42 -5.74
N PHE A 152 9.26 3.37 -6.34
CA PHE A 152 8.20 2.42 -5.97
C PHE A 152 8.70 0.97 -5.97
N PHE A 153 9.60 0.61 -6.89
CA PHE A 153 10.06 -0.77 -7.06
C PHE A 153 10.89 -1.30 -5.88
N SER A 154 11.32 -0.43 -4.96
CA SER A 154 11.90 -0.83 -3.67
C SER A 154 10.91 -1.62 -2.81
N PHE A 155 9.60 -1.48 -3.05
CA PHE A 155 8.55 -2.28 -2.42
C PHE A 155 8.75 -3.80 -2.59
N PHE A 156 9.40 -4.24 -3.67
CA PHE A 156 9.73 -5.65 -3.91
C PHE A 156 11.06 -6.08 -3.28
N SER A 157 11.70 -5.21 -2.51
CA SER A 157 12.90 -5.49 -1.72
C SER A 157 12.63 -5.04 -0.28
N PRO A 158 11.76 -5.77 0.46
CA PRO A 158 11.34 -5.37 1.79
C PRO A 158 12.53 -5.26 2.74
N PRO A 159 12.45 -4.39 3.76
CA PRO A 159 13.41 -4.38 4.85
C PRO A 159 13.47 -5.76 5.52
N VAL A 160 14.62 -6.09 6.09
CA VAL A 160 14.82 -7.34 6.84
C VAL A 160 14.88 -6.97 8.30
N ALA A 161 14.10 -7.65 9.15
CA ALA A 161 14.15 -7.43 10.59
C ALA A 161 15.56 -7.70 11.12
N PRO A 162 16.08 -6.88 12.03
CA PRO A 162 17.39 -7.11 12.65
C PRO A 162 17.38 -8.46 13.38
N GLU A 163 18.52 -9.15 13.41
CA GLU A 163 18.65 -10.35 14.24
C GLU A 163 18.77 -9.92 15.71
N GLU A 164 18.22 -10.68 16.66
CA GLU A 164 18.22 -10.34 18.11
C GLU A 164 19.64 -10.09 18.72
N ASP A 165 20.71 -10.40 17.98
CA ASP A 165 22.12 -10.25 18.38
C ASP A 165 22.79 -8.95 17.85
N ASP A 166 22.09 -8.11 17.07
CA ASP A 166 22.62 -6.82 16.61
C ASP A 166 22.48 -5.74 17.73
N GLU A 167 23.60 -5.10 18.11
CA GLU A 167 23.68 -4.17 19.27
C GLU A 167 23.45 -2.68 18.90
N ASP A 168 23.01 -2.37 17.68
CA ASP A 168 22.89 -1.00 17.17
C ASP A 168 21.43 -0.49 17.27
N GLU A 169 21.00 -0.13 18.50
CA GLU A 169 19.62 0.29 18.84
C GLU A 169 19.04 1.40 17.92
N GLU A 170 19.85 2.34 17.40
CA GLU A 170 19.38 3.39 16.47
C GLU A 170 19.11 2.85 15.05
N GLU A 171 19.87 1.84 14.59
CA GLU A 171 19.61 1.20 13.28
C GLU A 171 18.35 0.32 13.35
N ASP A 172 18.04 -0.24 14.52
CA ASP A 172 16.85 -1.06 14.76
C ASP A 172 15.55 -0.24 14.66
N GLU A 173 15.48 0.94 15.31
CA GLU A 173 14.31 1.84 15.24
C GLU A 173 14.00 2.28 13.79
N ASP A 174 15.04 2.61 13.01
CA ASP A 174 14.90 2.99 11.59
C ASP A 174 14.44 1.81 10.72
N ILE A 175 14.80 0.57 11.07
CA ILE A 175 14.34 -0.63 10.34
C ILE A 175 12.89 -0.94 10.66
N ASP A 176 12.48 -0.82 11.93
CA ASP A 176 11.11 -1.05 12.36
C ASP A 176 10.12 -0.08 11.70
N GLU A 177 10.43 1.21 11.63
CA GLU A 177 9.59 2.21 10.93
C GLU A 177 9.42 1.85 9.44
N ARG A 178 10.48 1.34 8.80
CA ARG A 178 10.44 0.93 7.39
C ARG A 178 9.65 -0.36 7.18
N LEU A 179 9.69 -1.29 8.13
CA LEU A 179 8.87 -2.51 8.13
C LEU A 179 7.38 -2.16 8.29
N GLU A 180 7.05 -1.30 9.25
CA GLU A 180 5.67 -0.84 9.48
C GLU A 180 5.11 -0.13 8.25
N ALA A 181 5.88 0.77 7.64
CA ALA A 181 5.51 1.43 6.39
C ALA A 181 5.28 0.42 5.25
N ASP A 182 6.12 -0.61 5.12
CA ASP A 182 6.00 -1.66 4.11
C ASP A 182 4.75 -2.53 4.32
N TYR A 183 4.42 -2.88 5.56
CA TYR A 183 3.20 -3.61 5.91
C TYR A 183 1.96 -2.76 5.64
N GLY A 184 1.96 -1.49 6.03
CA GLY A 184 0.86 -0.56 5.76
C GLY A 184 0.54 -0.43 4.27
N LEU A 185 1.57 -0.35 3.40
CA LEU A 185 1.38 -0.36 1.95
C LEU A 185 0.76 -1.68 1.45
N GLY A 186 1.17 -2.81 2.02
CA GLY A 186 0.61 -4.11 1.70
C GLY A 186 -0.88 -4.22 2.05
N GLU A 187 -1.26 -3.70 3.21
CA GLU A 187 -2.65 -3.65 3.67
C GLU A 187 -3.50 -2.70 2.83
N GLU A 188 -2.98 -1.52 2.48
CA GLU A 188 -3.70 -0.59 1.62
C GLU A 188 -4.02 -1.21 0.24
N LEU A 189 -3.09 -1.98 -0.33
CA LEU A 189 -3.37 -2.73 -1.56
C LEU A 189 -4.45 -3.79 -1.36
N LYS A 190 -4.32 -4.57 -0.29
CA LYS A 190 -5.19 -5.70 0.03
C LYS A 190 -6.63 -5.28 0.34
N ASP A 191 -6.80 -4.32 1.26
CA ASP A 191 -8.09 -4.01 1.88
C ASP A 191 -8.80 -2.80 1.22
N SER A 192 -8.05 -1.96 0.49
CA SER A 192 -8.57 -0.73 -0.10
C SER A 192 -8.47 -0.69 -1.62
N ILE A 193 -7.27 -0.80 -2.20
CA ILE A 193 -7.06 -0.57 -3.64
C ILE A 193 -7.62 -1.72 -4.49
N ILE A 194 -7.24 -2.97 -4.21
CA ILE A 194 -7.70 -4.13 -5.00
C ILE A 194 -9.23 -4.27 -4.95
N PRO A 195 -9.91 -4.19 -3.78
CA PRO A 195 -11.36 -4.34 -3.72
C PRO A 195 -12.14 -3.20 -4.41
N ARG A 196 -11.57 -1.99 -4.47
CA ARG A 196 -12.23 -0.77 -4.98
C ARG A 196 -11.44 -0.07 -6.08
N ALA A 197 -10.72 -0.81 -6.92
CA ALA A 197 -9.79 -0.25 -7.91
C ALA A 197 -10.45 0.77 -8.85
N VAL A 198 -11.72 0.57 -9.22
CA VAL A 198 -12.48 1.50 -10.07
C VAL A 198 -12.79 2.82 -9.35
N ASP A 199 -13.08 2.78 -8.05
CA ASP A 199 -13.33 3.99 -7.27
C ASP A 199 -12.04 4.77 -7.03
N TRP A 200 -10.92 4.08 -6.84
CA TRP A 200 -9.58 4.67 -6.81
C TRP A 200 -9.22 5.29 -8.14
N PHE A 201 -9.42 4.58 -9.25
CA PHE A 201 -9.20 5.12 -10.60
C PHE A 201 -10.04 6.37 -10.89
N THR A 202 -11.30 6.41 -10.43
CA THR A 202 -12.20 7.55 -10.67
C THR A 202 -12.08 8.66 -9.62
N GLY A 203 -11.26 8.48 -8.57
CA GLY A 203 -11.15 9.42 -7.45
C GLY A 203 -12.33 9.46 -6.50
N LYS A 204 -13.32 8.58 -6.67
CA LYS A 204 -14.46 8.46 -5.74
C LYS A 204 -14.06 7.87 -4.40
N ALA A 205 -13.02 7.03 -4.37
CA ALA A 205 -12.51 6.42 -3.14
C ALA A 205 -12.18 7.47 -2.07
N LEU A 206 -11.59 8.60 -2.47
CA LEU A 206 -11.23 9.71 -1.59
C LEU A 206 -12.43 10.31 -0.84
N GLN A 207 -13.62 10.28 -1.45
CA GLN A 207 -14.85 10.80 -0.82
C GLN A 207 -15.31 9.91 0.32
N TYR A 208 -15.06 8.60 0.26
CA TYR A 208 -15.45 7.66 1.32
C TYR A 208 -14.48 7.67 2.50
N GLN A 209 -13.20 8.00 2.27
CA GLN A 209 -12.24 8.21 3.37
C GLN A 209 -12.56 9.49 4.15
N ASP A 210 -12.91 10.58 3.48
CA ASP A 210 -13.21 11.87 4.13
C ASP A 210 -14.59 11.89 4.83
N ASN A 211 -15.58 11.14 4.31
CA ASN A 211 -16.91 11.05 4.91
C ASN A 211 -17.05 10.04 6.06
N GLY A 212 -16.00 9.28 6.39
CA GLY A 212 -16.00 8.31 7.50
C GLY A 212 -16.17 8.96 8.87
N ASP A 213 -15.78 10.23 9.03
CA ASP A 213 -15.84 10.98 10.29
C ASP A 213 -17.18 11.71 10.53
N GLN A 214 -18.19 11.54 9.66
CA GLN A 214 -19.50 12.22 9.78
C GLN A 214 -20.65 11.33 10.25
N TYR A 215 -20.39 10.06 10.59
CA TYR A 215 -21.42 9.11 11.02
C TYR A 215 -21.25 8.61 12.46
N ASP A 216 -20.67 9.42 13.35
CA ASP A 216 -20.48 9.10 14.77
C ASP A 216 -20.99 10.20 15.72
N ASP A 217 -22.22 10.69 15.52
CA ASP A 217 -22.92 11.52 16.53
C ASP A 217 -24.44 11.59 16.28
N ASP A 218 -25.16 10.45 16.31
CA ASP A 218 -26.64 10.52 16.48
C ASP A 218 -27.28 9.21 17.01
N PHE A 219 -26.56 8.42 17.79
CA PHE A 219 -27.21 7.43 18.66
C PHE A 219 -27.54 8.10 20.00
N GLU A 220 -28.58 8.96 20.00
CA GLU A 220 -29.29 9.31 21.22
C GLU A 220 -29.77 8.01 21.87
N TYR A 221 -29.16 7.64 23.00
CA TYR A 221 -29.69 6.63 23.89
C TYR A 221 -31.02 7.15 24.44
N ASP A 222 -32.12 6.65 23.89
CA ASP A 222 -33.45 6.75 24.48
C ASP A 222 -33.44 5.83 25.72
N ASP A 223 -33.06 6.40 26.86
CA ASP A 223 -33.12 5.80 28.19
C ASP A 223 -34.59 5.75 28.62
N ASP A 224 -35.31 4.77 28.08
CA ASP A 224 -36.68 4.45 28.51
C ASP A 224 -36.62 3.73 29.86
N GLU A 225 -37.00 4.47 30.90
CA GLU A 225 -37.25 4.02 32.28
C GLU A 225 -38.28 2.88 32.31
N GLU A 226 -37.91 1.73 32.87
CA GLU A 226 -38.88 0.78 33.43
C GLU A 226 -38.52 0.57 34.92
N GLU A 227 -39.19 1.35 35.78
CA GLU A 227 -39.36 1.06 37.20
C GLU A 227 -40.12 -0.27 37.34
N ASP A 228 -39.53 -1.26 38.01
CA ASP A 228 -40.30 -2.37 38.59
C ASP A 228 -39.96 -2.46 40.08
N ASP A 229 -40.88 -1.88 40.85
CA ASP A 229 -41.05 -1.98 42.29
C ASP A 229 -41.68 -3.34 42.59
N ASP A 230 -41.00 -4.21 43.36
CA ASP A 230 -41.67 -5.29 44.08
C ASP A 230 -40.92 -5.55 45.40
N ASP A 231 -41.38 -4.85 46.43
CA ASP A 231 -41.24 -5.20 47.84
C ASP A 231 -41.91 -6.55 48.12
N GLU A 232 -41.27 -7.42 48.92
CA GLU A 232 -41.92 -8.04 50.09
C GLU A 232 -40.88 -8.77 50.98
N ASP A 233 -40.87 -8.33 52.25
CA ASP A 233 -40.22 -8.88 53.45
C ASP A 233 -40.45 -10.39 53.68
N ASP A 234 -39.52 -11.08 54.37
CA ASP A 234 -39.76 -11.60 55.73
C ASP A 234 -38.54 -12.35 56.35
N ASP A 235 -38.12 -11.84 57.51
CA ASP A 235 -37.78 -12.52 58.78
C ASP A 235 -36.61 -13.53 58.94
N GLU A 236 -35.59 -13.01 59.65
CA GLU A 236 -35.02 -13.42 60.96
C GLU A 236 -34.90 -14.92 61.37
N ASP A 237 -33.67 -15.30 61.79
CA ASP A 237 -33.31 -15.90 63.11
C ASP A 237 -31.99 -16.69 63.00
N GLU A 238 -30.88 -16.21 63.59
CA GLU A 238 -30.41 -16.39 64.98
C GLU A 238 -29.53 -17.64 65.22
N ASP A 239 -28.25 -17.34 65.41
CA ASP A 239 -27.34 -17.84 66.47
C ASP A 239 -26.61 -19.21 66.43
N ASP A 240 -25.40 -19.11 67.00
CA ASP A 240 -24.70 -20.08 67.86
C ASP A 240 -23.57 -21.00 67.29
N ASP A 241 -22.34 -20.53 67.55
CA ASP A 241 -21.36 -21.11 68.49
C ASP A 241 -20.04 -21.79 68.03
N GLU A 242 -19.00 -21.29 68.70
CA GLU A 242 -17.71 -21.85 69.16
C GLU A 242 -16.81 -22.81 68.35
N GLN A 243 -15.59 -22.33 68.09
CA GLN A 243 -14.30 -23.06 68.04
C GLN A 243 -14.06 -23.93 69.31
N PRO A 244 -13.05 -24.85 69.45
CA PRO A 244 -11.72 -24.86 68.80
C PRO A 244 -11.05 -26.24 68.52
N ALA A 245 -9.88 -26.23 67.85
CA ALA A 245 -8.57 -26.72 68.34
C ALA A 245 -7.66 -27.40 67.28
N LYS A 246 -6.46 -26.81 67.17
CA LYS A 246 -5.09 -27.40 67.07
C LYS A 246 -4.83 -28.63 66.20
N ASP A 247 -3.86 -28.51 65.29
CA ASP A 247 -2.50 -29.08 65.39
C ASP A 247 -1.68 -28.64 64.16
N GLU A 248 -0.67 -27.77 64.34
CA GLU A 248 0.76 -28.10 64.46
C GLU A 248 1.49 -28.46 63.15
N LYS A 249 2.55 -27.66 62.92
CA LYS A 249 3.81 -27.93 62.18
C LYS A 249 3.90 -27.60 60.67
N ALA A 250 4.57 -26.46 60.45
CA ALA A 250 5.45 -26.20 59.30
C ALA A 250 6.67 -27.18 59.29
N PRO A 251 7.42 -27.30 58.18
CA PRO A 251 8.48 -26.31 57.95
C PRO A 251 8.71 -25.86 56.50
N GLU A 252 9.25 -24.63 56.42
CA GLU A 252 10.21 -24.05 55.46
C GLU A 252 10.59 -24.80 54.18
N CYS A 253 10.50 -24.09 53.05
CA CYS A 253 11.36 -24.31 51.90
C CYS A 253 11.96 -22.97 51.44
N LYS A 254 13.29 -22.90 51.46
CA LYS A 254 14.13 -21.72 51.20
C LYS A 254 14.25 -21.42 49.71
N GLN A 255 14.18 -20.14 49.35
CA GLN A 255 14.81 -19.57 48.15
C GLN A 255 16.11 -18.89 48.56
N GLN A 256 17.11 -18.92 47.67
CA GLN A 256 18.35 -18.13 47.76
C GLN A 256 18.09 -16.66 47.49
#